data_AF-A0A2M7JIK8-F1
#
_entry.id   AF-A0A2M7JIK8-F1
#
_cell.length_a   1.000
_cell.length_b   1.000
_cell.length_c   1.000
_cell.angle_alpha   90.00
_cell.angle_beta   90.00
_cell.angle_gamma   90.00
#
_symmetry.space_group_name_H-M   'P 1'
#
loop_
_entity.id
_entity.type
_entity.pdbx_description
1 polymer ?
#
loop_
_entity_poly.entity_id
_entity_poly.type
_entity_poly.pdbx_seq_one_letter_code
_entity_poly.pdbx_strand_id
1 'polypeptide(L)'
;SSLLDGIDLRETVRNWSEGRIYVRSDRPIRGKVGSVVVIFDPDRPDREGKELFPWCVTWLGEHDQESDMAFYSTPAGEVMDGPGISRCQYGGFMLTYPPMRVYDIWKDPFFDEAGDKPERLLMAAIDYSTETHVVYVAATPPSGLCRGLAAATGKKIAYLPIGAFSPVTLKKLRQFHVLEGHHVRRYAKTYI
;
A
#
# COMPACT_ATOMS: atom_id res chain seq x y z
N SER A 1 -14.80 -22.62 -7.70
CA SER A 1 -14.71 -21.24 -8.22
C SER A 1 -13.78 -20.44 -7.35
N SER A 2 -12.84 -19.70 -7.95
CA SER A 2 -11.86 -18.92 -7.20
C SER A 2 -12.43 -17.54 -6.86
N LEU A 3 -11.99 -16.93 -5.74
CA LEU A 3 -12.28 -15.52 -5.45
C LEU A 3 -11.69 -14.57 -6.52
N LEU A 4 -10.77 -15.07 -7.34
CA LEU A 4 -10.09 -14.35 -8.41
C LEU A 4 -10.97 -14.08 -9.65
N ASP A 5 -12.03 -14.86 -9.87
CA ASP A 5 -12.92 -14.68 -11.04
C ASP A 5 -13.82 -13.43 -10.92
N GLY A 6 -13.92 -12.84 -9.72
CA GLY A 6 -14.90 -11.80 -9.41
C GLY A 6 -14.41 -10.36 -9.57
N ILE A 7 -13.19 -10.01 -9.18
CA ILE A 7 -12.84 -8.59 -8.93
C ILE A 7 -12.31 -7.89 -10.19
N ASP A 8 -12.93 -6.76 -10.57
CA ASP A 8 -12.32 -5.84 -11.54
C ASP A 8 -11.29 -4.96 -10.83
N LEU A 9 -10.06 -5.48 -10.85
CA LEU A 9 -8.89 -4.87 -10.25
C LEU A 9 -8.54 -3.52 -10.89
N ARG A 10 -8.84 -3.34 -12.18
CA ARG A 10 -8.52 -2.11 -12.91
C ARG A 10 -9.47 -1.00 -12.52
N GLU A 11 -10.75 -1.32 -12.37
CA GLU A 11 -11.76 -0.36 -11.97
C GLU A 11 -11.69 -0.04 -10.47
N THR A 12 -11.37 -1.02 -9.62
CA THR A 12 -11.09 -0.83 -8.18
C THR A 12 -9.92 0.14 -7.94
N VAL A 13 -8.83 0.00 -8.70
CA VAL A 13 -7.68 0.93 -8.62
C VAL A 13 -8.02 2.30 -9.24
N ARG A 14 -8.85 2.35 -10.29
CA ARG A 14 -9.19 3.62 -10.97
C ARG A 14 -10.13 4.50 -10.14
N ASN A 15 -11.10 3.91 -9.46
CA ASN A 15 -12.15 4.62 -8.73
C ASN A 15 -11.87 4.58 -7.20
N TRP A 16 -10.59 4.54 -6.81
CA TRP A 16 -10.15 4.32 -5.42
C TRP A 16 -10.74 5.30 -4.41
N SER A 17 -10.79 6.58 -4.78
CA SER A 17 -11.34 7.68 -3.98
C SER A 17 -12.82 7.50 -3.63
N GLU A 18 -13.53 6.56 -4.28
CA GLU A 18 -14.93 6.23 -3.97
C GLU A 18 -15.06 5.14 -2.89
N GLY A 19 -13.96 4.50 -2.46
CA GLY A 19 -13.95 3.46 -1.41
C GLY A 19 -14.63 2.13 -1.80
N ARG A 20 -14.71 1.83 -3.10
CA ARG A 20 -15.49 0.72 -3.68
C ARG A 20 -14.60 -0.35 -4.32
N ILE A 21 -14.90 -1.62 -4.05
CA ILE A 21 -14.41 -2.75 -4.86
C ILE A 21 -15.34 -2.93 -6.04
N TYR A 22 -14.78 -2.97 -7.24
CA TYR A 22 -15.50 -3.26 -8.47
C TYR A 22 -15.38 -4.74 -8.81
N VAL A 23 -16.46 -5.33 -9.30
CA VAL A 23 -16.61 -6.78 -9.49
C VAL A 23 -17.21 -7.03 -10.87
N ARG A 24 -16.53 -7.85 -11.66
CA ARG A 24 -16.78 -8.11 -13.08
C ARG A 24 -18.02 -8.99 -13.34
N SER A 25 -18.38 -9.84 -12.36
CA SER A 25 -19.68 -10.54 -12.18
C SER A 25 -19.62 -11.44 -10.91
N ASP A 26 -20.70 -11.93 -10.30
CA ASP A 26 -22.09 -11.44 -10.20
C ASP A 26 -22.43 -11.05 -8.74
N ARG A 27 -21.49 -11.22 -7.80
CA ARG A 27 -21.69 -10.95 -6.36
C ARG A 27 -20.66 -9.93 -5.88
N PRO A 28 -21.03 -8.64 -5.73
CA PRO A 28 -20.13 -7.67 -5.12
C PRO A 28 -19.79 -8.10 -3.69
N ILE A 29 -18.54 -7.88 -3.28
CA ILE A 29 -18.17 -7.89 -1.86
C ILE A 29 -19.00 -6.78 -1.21
N ARG A 30 -20.01 -7.16 -0.42
CA ARG A 30 -20.89 -6.20 0.27
C ARG A 30 -20.12 -5.50 1.38
N GLY A 31 -19.59 -4.33 1.08
CA GLY A 31 -18.95 -3.43 2.04
C GLY A 31 -17.99 -2.48 1.34
N LYS A 32 -17.64 -1.40 2.02
CA LYS A 32 -16.53 -0.54 1.63
C LYS A 32 -15.20 -1.17 2.06
N VAL A 33 -14.12 -0.64 1.49
CA VAL A 33 -12.74 -0.96 1.89
C VAL A 33 -12.20 0.18 2.75
N GLY A 34 -11.59 -0.16 3.88
CA GLY A 34 -11.05 0.84 4.81
C GLY A 34 -9.54 1.04 4.63
N SER A 35 -8.84 -0.05 4.31
CA SER A 35 -7.39 -0.05 4.05
C SER A 35 -7.04 -1.01 2.92
N VAL A 36 -5.95 -0.73 2.21
CA VAL A 36 -5.36 -1.64 1.23
C VAL A 36 -3.85 -1.65 1.34
N VAL A 37 -3.26 -2.82 1.12
CA VAL A 37 -1.83 -3.04 1.10
C VAL A 37 -1.43 -3.65 -0.24
N VAL A 38 -0.33 -3.16 -0.82
CA VAL A 38 0.28 -3.68 -2.05
C VAL A 38 1.76 -3.95 -1.82
N ILE A 39 2.18 -5.19 -2.02
CA ILE A 39 3.54 -5.68 -1.82
C ILE A 39 4.11 -6.12 -3.17
N PHE A 40 5.00 -5.32 -3.75
CA PHE A 40 5.72 -5.64 -4.98
C PHE A 40 6.92 -6.53 -4.72
N ASP A 41 7.58 -6.33 -3.58
CA ASP A 41 8.80 -7.01 -3.18
C ASP A 41 8.84 -7.04 -1.64
N PRO A 42 8.99 -8.22 -1.00
CA PRO A 42 9.03 -8.31 0.46
C PRO A 42 10.30 -7.73 1.09
N ASP A 43 11.28 -7.28 0.29
CA ASP A 43 12.54 -6.67 0.75
C ASP A 43 13.32 -7.57 1.73
N ARG A 44 13.43 -8.85 1.38
CA ARG A 44 14.22 -9.80 2.15
C ARG A 44 15.70 -9.42 2.03
N PRO A 45 16.43 -9.21 3.14
CA PRO A 45 17.84 -8.88 3.11
C PRO A 45 18.65 -9.92 2.33
N ASP A 46 19.69 -9.47 1.63
CA ASP A 46 20.65 -10.36 0.98
C ASP A 46 21.59 -11.05 2.00
N ARG A 47 22.60 -11.77 1.49
CA ARG A 47 23.57 -12.49 2.34
C ARG A 47 24.43 -11.57 3.22
N GLU A 48 24.52 -10.29 2.87
CA GLU A 48 25.28 -9.27 3.59
C GLU A 48 24.37 -8.45 4.52
N GLY A 49 23.06 -8.78 4.58
CA GLY A 49 22.06 -8.08 5.36
C GLY A 49 21.57 -6.78 4.71
N LYS A 50 21.86 -6.56 3.42
CA LYS A 50 21.46 -5.34 2.73
C LYS A 50 20.02 -5.44 2.22
N GLU A 51 19.25 -4.39 2.52
CA GLU A 51 17.90 -4.17 2.00
C GLU A 51 17.93 -3.34 0.70
N LEU A 52 16.97 -3.60 -0.20
CA LEU A 52 16.76 -2.81 -1.42
C LEU A 52 15.80 -1.64 -1.19
N PHE A 53 14.91 -1.75 -0.21
CA PHE A 53 13.88 -0.76 0.10
C PHE A 53 13.98 -0.25 1.57
N PRO A 54 15.14 0.28 2.01
CA PRO A 54 15.38 0.68 3.40
C PRO A 54 14.63 1.95 3.83
N TRP A 55 14.08 2.73 2.89
CA TRP A 55 13.42 4.00 3.22
C TRP A 55 11.95 3.78 3.60
N CYS A 56 11.73 3.57 4.89
CA CYS A 56 10.42 3.42 5.54
C CYS A 56 9.85 4.78 5.98
N VAL A 57 8.61 5.08 5.60
CA VAL A 57 7.96 6.37 5.85
C VAL A 57 6.46 6.19 6.14
N THR A 58 5.91 7.10 6.95
CA THR A 58 4.48 7.32 7.14
C THR A 58 4.15 8.75 6.68
N TRP A 59 3.18 8.90 5.77
CA TRP A 59 2.68 10.16 5.24
C TRP A 59 1.20 10.32 5.59
N LEU A 60 0.85 11.49 6.12
CA LEU A 60 -0.54 11.90 6.32
C LEU A 60 -1.05 12.63 5.07
N GLY A 61 -2.33 12.45 4.74
CA GLY A 61 -2.97 13.22 3.67
C GLY A 61 -3.01 14.72 4.01
N GLU A 62 -2.60 15.58 3.07
CA GLU A 62 -2.68 17.05 3.22
C GLU A 62 -4.12 17.56 3.03
N HIS A 63 -4.96 16.78 2.35
CA HIS A 63 -6.36 17.12 2.06
C HIS A 63 -7.36 16.04 2.52
N ASP A 64 -8.60 16.44 2.73
CA ASP A 64 -9.70 15.59 3.22
C ASP A 64 -10.09 14.43 2.26
N GLN A 65 -9.75 14.59 0.97
CA GLN A 65 -9.95 13.57 -0.07
C GLN A 65 -8.73 12.64 -0.26
N GLU A 66 -7.65 12.82 0.52
CA GLU A 66 -6.46 11.99 0.47
C GLU A 66 -6.56 10.83 1.47
N SER A 67 -5.70 9.83 1.32
CA SER A 67 -5.56 8.72 2.27
C SER A 67 -4.23 8.87 3.00
N ASP A 68 -4.19 8.47 4.27
CA ASP A 68 -2.91 8.26 4.94
C ASP A 68 -2.20 7.06 4.29
N MET A 69 -0.88 7.15 4.19
CA MET A 69 -0.03 6.16 3.52
C MET A 69 1.14 5.79 4.43
N ALA A 70 1.51 4.51 4.46
CA ALA A 70 2.81 4.11 4.98
C ALA A 70 3.47 3.13 4.02
N PHE A 71 4.77 3.24 3.81
CA PHE A 71 5.47 2.49 2.77
C PHE A 71 6.94 2.28 3.09
N TYR A 72 7.55 1.34 2.37
CA TYR A 72 8.99 1.14 2.31
C TYR A 72 9.44 1.15 0.84
N SER A 73 10.58 1.79 0.58
CA SER A 73 10.97 2.17 -0.79
C SER A 73 12.47 2.39 -0.96
N THR A 74 12.92 2.57 -2.20
CA THR A 74 14.26 3.05 -2.51
C THR A 74 14.48 4.47 -1.95
N PRO A 75 15.67 4.82 -1.45
CA PRO A 75 15.92 6.14 -0.90
C PRO A 75 15.65 7.30 -1.87
N ALA A 76 15.04 8.38 -1.35
CA ALA A 76 14.93 9.63 -2.09
C ALA A 76 16.31 10.28 -2.28
N GLY A 77 16.52 10.91 -3.44
CA GLY A 77 17.77 11.57 -3.81
C GLY A 77 18.72 10.72 -4.67
N GLU A 78 18.56 9.39 -4.70
CA GLU A 78 19.43 8.51 -5.50
C GLU A 78 19.19 8.63 -7.02
N VAL A 79 17.92 8.80 -7.41
CA VAL A 79 17.52 8.92 -8.81
C VAL A 79 16.69 10.18 -8.99
N MET A 80 17.19 11.12 -9.79
CA MET A 80 16.57 12.42 -10.03
C MET A 80 16.04 12.48 -11.46
N ASP A 81 14.74 12.76 -11.61
CA ASP A 81 14.11 13.02 -12.91
C ASP A 81 14.10 14.54 -13.24
N GLY A 82 14.35 15.40 -12.24
CA GLY A 82 14.52 16.85 -12.40
C GLY A 82 15.02 17.51 -11.12
N PRO A 83 15.30 18.84 -11.12
CA PRO A 83 15.70 19.58 -9.93
C PRO A 83 14.65 19.43 -8.82
N GLY A 84 15.04 18.97 -7.63
CA GLY A 84 14.13 18.71 -6.52
C GLY A 84 13.07 17.63 -6.77
N ILE A 85 13.20 16.79 -7.80
CA ILE A 85 12.26 15.71 -8.17
C ILE A 85 12.99 14.38 -8.15
N SER A 86 12.88 13.65 -7.03
CA SER A 86 13.42 12.29 -6.93
C SER A 86 12.38 11.26 -7.36
N ARG A 87 12.79 10.28 -8.16
CA ARG A 87 11.99 9.12 -8.53
C ARG A 87 12.34 7.93 -7.65
N CYS A 88 11.33 7.40 -6.96
CA CYS A 88 11.48 6.26 -6.06
C CYS A 88 10.63 5.07 -6.54
N GLN A 89 10.97 3.88 -6.04
CA GLN A 89 10.19 2.66 -6.23
C GLN A 89 9.78 2.07 -4.87
N TYR A 90 8.50 1.74 -4.73
CA TYR A 90 8.00 0.99 -3.58
C TYR A 90 8.51 -0.46 -3.60
N GLY A 91 8.89 -0.96 -2.43
CA GLY A 91 8.86 -2.39 -2.12
C GLY A 91 7.43 -2.80 -1.76
N GLY A 92 6.77 -2.00 -0.92
CA GLY A 92 5.34 -2.09 -0.66
C GLY A 92 4.78 -0.87 0.06
N PHE A 93 3.45 -0.75 0.06
CA PHE A 93 2.73 0.33 0.75
C PHE A 93 1.38 -0.13 1.32
N MET A 94 0.91 0.58 2.34
CA MET A 94 -0.49 0.63 2.76
C MET A 94 -1.09 2.00 2.47
N LEU A 95 -2.40 2.03 2.23
CA LEU A 95 -3.24 3.22 2.16
C LEU A 95 -4.47 3.01 3.04
N THR A 96 -4.93 4.05 3.75
CA THR A 96 -6.12 3.95 4.60
C THR A 96 -6.88 5.29 4.72
N TYR A 97 -8.19 5.23 4.89
CA TYR A 97 -9.10 6.40 4.95
C TYR A 97 -9.99 6.34 6.21
N PRO A 98 -10.35 7.48 6.85
CA PRO A 98 -10.00 8.89 6.55
C PRO A 98 -8.51 9.21 6.77
N PRO A 99 -8.02 10.36 6.29
CA PRO A 99 -6.65 10.82 6.54
C PRO A 99 -6.46 11.40 7.96
N MET A 100 -5.24 11.85 8.25
CA MET A 100 -4.81 12.58 9.45
C MET A 100 -4.93 11.78 10.77
N ARG A 101 -4.66 10.47 10.74
CA ARG A 101 -4.80 9.59 11.90
C ARG A 101 -3.75 8.47 12.03
N VAL A 102 -3.00 8.14 10.98
CA VAL A 102 -1.98 7.08 11.04
C VAL A 102 -0.72 7.59 11.73
N TYR A 103 -0.44 7.08 12.93
CA TYR A 103 0.85 7.31 13.60
C TYR A 103 1.98 6.59 12.86
N ASP A 104 3.23 6.92 13.17
CA ASP A 104 4.38 6.36 12.46
C ASP A 104 4.57 4.86 12.76
N ILE A 105 3.94 4.02 11.93
CA ILE A 105 3.81 2.57 12.13
C ILE A 105 5.17 1.87 12.23
N TRP A 106 6.22 2.47 11.67
CA TRP A 106 7.60 1.96 11.66
C TRP A 106 8.31 2.11 13.01
N LYS A 107 7.74 2.91 13.92
CA LYS A 107 8.26 3.17 15.27
C LYS A 107 7.27 2.81 16.37
N ASP A 108 6.01 2.55 16.02
CA ASP A 108 4.96 2.13 16.95
C ASP A 108 5.21 0.67 17.42
N PRO A 109 5.48 0.42 18.72
CA PRO A 109 5.77 -0.91 19.23
C PRO A 109 4.63 -1.92 19.09
N PHE A 110 3.40 -1.46 18.86
CA PHE A 110 2.26 -2.34 18.63
C PHE A 110 2.44 -3.25 17.39
N PHE A 111 3.28 -2.84 16.44
CA PHE A 111 3.59 -3.62 15.23
C PHE A 111 4.97 -4.32 15.27
N ASP A 112 5.65 -4.39 16.42
CA ASP A 112 6.97 -5.03 16.54
C ASP A 112 6.91 -6.57 16.53
N GLU A 113 5.72 -7.17 16.67
CA GLU A 113 5.54 -8.62 16.44
C GLU A 113 5.63 -9.03 14.96
N ALA A 114 5.62 -8.07 14.03
CA ALA A 114 5.75 -8.33 12.60
C ALA A 114 7.18 -8.77 12.22
N GLY A 115 7.30 -9.94 11.58
CA GLY A 115 8.58 -10.50 11.16
C GLY A 115 9.18 -9.85 9.91
N ASP A 116 8.38 -9.11 9.11
CA ASP A 116 8.86 -8.37 7.94
C ASP A 116 8.00 -7.10 7.65
N LYS A 117 8.51 -6.24 6.74
CA LYS A 117 7.83 -4.99 6.34
C LYS A 117 6.43 -5.24 5.73
N PRO A 118 6.21 -6.26 4.86
CA PRO A 118 4.87 -6.68 4.44
C PRO A 118 3.89 -6.99 5.58
N GLU A 119 4.32 -7.78 6.57
CA GLU A 119 3.50 -8.14 7.73
C GLU A 119 3.15 -6.89 8.56
N ARG A 120 4.12 -5.99 8.77
CA ARG A 120 3.92 -4.72 9.49
C ARG A 120 2.88 -3.83 8.81
N LEU A 121 2.97 -3.66 7.48
CA LEU A 121 1.97 -2.95 6.69
C LEU A 121 0.57 -3.58 6.80
N LEU A 122 0.47 -4.90 6.77
CA LEU A 122 -0.82 -5.58 6.83
C LEU A 122 -1.44 -5.51 8.23
N MET A 123 -0.65 -5.61 9.30
CA MET A 123 -1.12 -5.39 10.67
C MET A 123 -1.66 -3.96 10.84
N ALA A 124 -0.90 -2.96 10.43
CA ALA A 124 -1.34 -1.56 10.46
C ALA A 124 -2.59 -1.32 9.61
N ALA A 125 -2.67 -1.90 8.41
CA ALA A 125 -3.87 -1.80 7.58
C ALA A 125 -5.12 -2.44 8.22
N ILE A 126 -4.97 -3.51 8.99
CA ILE A 126 -6.06 -4.15 9.74
C ILE A 126 -6.52 -3.25 10.89
N ASP A 127 -5.59 -2.78 11.70
CA ASP A 127 -5.85 -1.92 12.86
C ASP A 127 -6.49 -0.58 12.44
N TYR A 128 -5.84 0.15 11.53
CA TYR A 128 -6.35 1.42 11.02
C TYR A 128 -7.54 1.26 10.07
N SER A 129 -8.01 0.07 9.67
CA SER A 129 -9.20 -0.01 8.81
C SER A 129 -10.44 0.48 9.57
N THR A 130 -11.10 1.54 9.10
CA THR A 130 -12.41 1.96 9.64
C THR A 130 -13.52 1.00 9.22
N GLU A 131 -13.45 0.50 7.98
CA GLU A 131 -14.40 -0.46 7.41
C GLU A 131 -14.03 -1.92 7.76
N THR A 132 -14.88 -2.88 7.35
CA THR A 132 -14.66 -4.33 7.57
C THR A 132 -13.60 -4.93 6.66
N HIS A 133 -13.48 -4.46 5.40
CA HIS A 133 -12.65 -5.13 4.39
C HIS A 133 -11.29 -4.44 4.24
N VAL A 134 -10.24 -5.25 4.26
CA VAL A 134 -8.86 -4.87 3.97
C VAL A 134 -8.40 -5.64 2.74
N VAL A 135 -7.97 -4.95 1.68
CA VAL A 135 -7.43 -5.62 0.49
C VAL A 135 -5.93 -5.84 0.67
N TYR A 136 -5.44 -7.03 0.34
CA TYR A 136 -4.01 -7.38 0.42
C TYR A 136 -3.54 -7.95 -0.91
N VAL A 137 -2.76 -7.17 -1.66
CA VAL A 137 -2.15 -7.55 -2.93
C VAL A 137 -0.70 -7.93 -2.71
N ALA A 138 -0.35 -9.21 -2.87
CA ALA A 138 1.02 -9.69 -2.62
C ALA A 138 1.33 -10.98 -3.39
N ALA A 139 2.60 -11.38 -3.42
CA ALA A 139 3.01 -12.68 -3.98
C ALA A 139 2.63 -13.88 -3.10
N THR A 140 2.53 -13.66 -1.78
CA THR A 140 2.21 -14.66 -0.76
C THR A 140 0.91 -14.29 -0.04
N PRO A 141 0.13 -15.28 0.46
CA PRO A 141 -1.05 -15.01 1.27
C PRO A 141 -0.66 -14.36 2.62
N PRO A 142 -1.62 -13.74 3.35
CA PRO A 142 -1.40 -13.23 4.70
C PRO A 142 -0.79 -14.27 5.64
N SER A 143 -0.07 -13.81 6.66
CA SER A 143 0.49 -14.66 7.70
C SER A 143 -0.58 -15.21 8.66
N GLY A 144 -0.15 -16.07 9.59
CA GLY A 144 -0.99 -16.48 10.73
C GLY A 144 -1.36 -15.31 11.64
N LEU A 145 -0.38 -14.45 11.94
CA LEU A 145 -0.51 -13.27 12.81
C LEU A 145 -1.57 -12.30 12.26
N CYS A 146 -1.44 -11.87 10.99
CA CYS A 146 -2.41 -10.97 10.37
C CYS A 146 -3.82 -11.58 10.29
N ARG A 147 -3.95 -12.89 10.03
CA ARG A 147 -5.27 -13.56 10.06
C ARG A 147 -5.88 -13.58 11.45
N GLY A 148 -5.07 -13.82 12.49
CA GLY A 148 -5.50 -13.76 13.89
C GLY A 148 -5.95 -12.36 14.29
N LEU A 149 -5.14 -11.35 14.01
CA LEU A 149 -5.46 -9.94 14.25
C LEU A 149 -6.76 -9.52 13.55
N ALA A 150 -6.91 -9.86 12.26
CA ALA A 150 -8.13 -9.57 11.50
C ALA A 150 -9.37 -10.25 12.11
N ALA A 151 -9.26 -11.52 12.53
CA ALA A 151 -10.37 -12.21 13.18
C ALA A 151 -10.75 -11.56 14.53
N ALA A 152 -9.75 -11.20 15.35
CA ALA A 152 -9.96 -10.55 16.65
C ALA A 152 -10.58 -9.15 16.53
N THR A 153 -10.24 -8.41 15.47
CA THR A 153 -10.74 -7.04 15.20
C THR A 153 -11.98 -7.02 14.29
N GLY A 154 -12.55 -8.17 13.94
CA GLY A 154 -13.74 -8.29 13.09
C GLY A 154 -13.53 -7.89 11.62
N LYS A 155 -12.27 -7.82 11.16
CA LYS A 155 -11.88 -7.48 9.78
C LYS A 155 -11.84 -8.71 8.87
N LYS A 156 -11.91 -8.46 7.56
CA LYS A 156 -11.81 -9.48 6.51
C LYS A 156 -10.74 -9.09 5.50
N ILE A 157 -9.71 -9.94 5.38
CA ILE A 157 -8.63 -9.74 4.41
C ILE A 157 -9.05 -10.32 3.06
N ALA A 158 -9.22 -9.46 2.06
CA ALA A 158 -9.40 -9.84 0.67
C ALA A 158 -8.02 -10.00 0.01
N TYR A 159 -7.46 -11.21 0.06
CA TYR A 159 -6.18 -11.54 -0.56
C TYR A 159 -6.28 -11.66 -2.08
N LEU A 160 -5.34 -11.01 -2.76
CA LEU A 160 -5.18 -11.00 -4.22
C LEU A 160 -3.72 -11.31 -4.58
N PRO A 161 -3.42 -12.43 -5.26
CA PRO A 161 -2.09 -12.69 -5.81
C PRO A 161 -1.68 -11.59 -6.78
N ILE A 162 -0.52 -10.97 -6.56
CA ILE A 162 -0.02 -9.86 -7.40
C ILE A 162 0.15 -10.25 -8.87
N GLY A 163 0.39 -11.54 -9.16
CA GLY A 163 0.44 -12.09 -10.52
C GLY A 163 -0.88 -12.00 -11.31
N ALA A 164 -2.00 -11.65 -10.68
CA ALA A 164 -3.26 -11.37 -11.37
C ALA A 164 -3.29 -9.98 -12.07
N PHE A 165 -2.31 -9.11 -11.78
CA PHE A 165 -2.23 -7.76 -12.32
C PHE A 165 -1.29 -7.70 -13.53
N SER A 166 -1.60 -6.84 -14.52
CA SER A 166 -0.72 -6.66 -15.67
C SER A 166 0.63 -6.04 -15.24
N PRO A 167 1.77 -6.47 -15.82
CA PRO A 167 3.07 -5.87 -15.52
C PRO A 167 3.12 -4.35 -15.77
N VAL A 168 2.35 -3.85 -16.72
CA VAL A 168 2.22 -2.41 -17.01
C VAL A 168 1.49 -1.67 -15.87
N THR A 169 0.44 -2.26 -15.31
CA THR A 169 -0.26 -1.71 -14.14
C THR A 169 0.68 -1.68 -12.93
N LEU A 170 1.36 -2.80 -12.66
CA LEU A 170 2.28 -2.91 -11.52
C LEU A 170 3.44 -1.92 -11.64
N LYS A 171 4.05 -1.77 -12.83
CA LYS A 171 5.11 -0.78 -13.07
C LYS A 171 4.66 0.65 -12.77
N LYS A 172 3.40 1.00 -13.11
CA LYS A 172 2.83 2.33 -12.82
C LYS A 172 2.58 2.54 -11.32
N LEU A 173 2.02 1.54 -10.63
CA LEU A 173 1.74 1.63 -9.19
C LEU A 173 3.00 1.58 -8.31
N ARG A 174 4.08 0.95 -8.78
CA ARG A 174 5.34 0.82 -8.02
C ARG A 174 6.16 2.11 -7.99
N GLN A 175 5.99 3.00 -8.96
CA GLN A 175 6.80 4.20 -9.10
C GLN A 175 6.09 5.42 -8.52
N PHE A 176 6.84 6.25 -7.78
CA PHE A 176 6.36 7.53 -7.27
C PHE A 176 7.48 8.57 -7.32
N HIS A 177 7.13 9.83 -7.04
CA HIS A 177 8.06 10.94 -7.01
C HIS A 177 7.99 11.68 -5.68
N VAL A 178 9.16 11.97 -5.12
CA VAL A 178 9.34 12.80 -3.93
C VAL A 178 9.77 14.18 -4.40
N LEU A 179 9.05 15.20 -3.95
CA LEU A 179 9.31 16.60 -4.30
C LEU A 179 10.00 17.31 -3.12
N GLU A 180 11.00 18.14 -3.40
CA GLU A 180 11.73 18.96 -2.43
C GLU A 180 10.87 20.15 -1.91
N GLY A 181 9.75 19.83 -1.27
CA GLY A 181 8.77 20.79 -0.75
C GLY A 181 7.85 21.40 -1.80
N HIS A 182 6.87 22.20 -1.34
CA HIS A 182 5.78 22.72 -2.18
C HIS A 182 6.25 23.57 -3.37
N HIS A 183 7.43 24.19 -3.29
CA HIS A 183 7.92 25.09 -4.34
C HIS A 183 8.19 24.37 -5.68
N VAL A 184 8.52 23.07 -5.63
CA VAL A 184 8.75 22.17 -6.79
C VAL A 184 7.44 21.82 -7.51
N ARG A 185 6.31 21.73 -6.78
CA ARG A 185 4.98 21.44 -7.35
C ARG A 185 4.61 22.38 -8.51
N ARG A 186 5.17 23.59 -8.55
CA ARG A 186 4.97 24.61 -9.61
C ARG A 186 5.53 24.21 -10.98
N TYR A 187 6.60 23.41 -11.02
CA TYR A 187 7.30 23.04 -12.26
C TYR A 187 7.45 21.53 -12.49
N ALA A 188 7.07 20.70 -11.51
CA ALA A 188 7.16 19.23 -11.60
C ALA A 188 6.54 18.64 -12.89
N LYS A 189 5.37 19.16 -13.31
CA LYS A 189 4.63 18.76 -14.53
C LYS A 189 5.40 18.90 -15.87
N THR A 190 6.58 19.53 -15.86
CA THR A 190 7.46 19.64 -17.03
C THR A 190 8.40 18.42 -17.14
N TYR A 191 8.52 17.65 -16.05
CA TYR A 191 9.40 16.49 -15.92
C TYR A 191 8.62 15.17 -15.77
N ILE A 192 7.42 15.21 -15.17
CA ILE A 192 6.58 14.04 -14.81
C ILE A 192 5.11 14.22 -15.21
#